data_AF-A0A3D5BUV9-F1
#
_entry.id   AF-A0A3D5BUV9-F1
#
_cell.length_a   1.000
_cell.length_b   1.000
_cell.length_c   1.000
_cell.angle_alpha   90.00
_cell.angle_beta   90.00
_cell.angle_gamma   90.00
#
_symmetry.space_group_name_H-M   'P 1'
#
loop_
_entity.id
_entity.type
_entity.pdbx_description
1 polymer ?
#
loop_
_entity_poly.entity_id
_entity_poly.type
_entity_poly.pdbx_seq_one_letter_code
_entity_poly.pdbx_strand_id
1 'polypeptide(L)'
;MNIKRTLILLSIAMLAFGALGCEEYGKVDQGRVIAFDKEKATVTVIEDKNMEPSNPDYSILPPHTYTLPTEPIDRGADPKIGLRMKLDVEKKYIKIFNPNTQALEELPITIVDVQKDIAKDHPLVFDKDKNAAKKFPLVDQDKKTITIYSGRQKMLVTFSVPEEYFGMPEYTWEAGDEVRIYWKEKGKALRFMNISKTDIFKK
;
A
#
# COMPACT_ATOMS: atom_id res chain seq x y z
N MET A 1 39.92 -1.06 54.23
CA MET A 1 39.38 -1.13 52.85
C MET A 1 38.91 0.26 52.47
N ASN A 2 39.52 0.87 51.46
CA ASN A 2 39.48 2.33 51.26
C ASN A 2 38.14 2.74 50.60
N ILE A 3 37.19 3.26 51.38
CA ILE A 3 35.81 3.61 50.97
C ILE A 3 35.78 4.47 49.70
N LYS A 4 36.80 5.31 49.47
CA LYS A 4 36.94 6.13 48.26
C LYS A 4 37.18 5.32 46.97
N ARG A 5 37.85 4.16 47.05
CA ARG A 5 38.06 3.28 45.88
C ARG A 5 36.81 2.49 45.51
N THR A 6 36.02 2.08 46.50
CA THR A 6 34.76 1.34 46.27
C THR A 6 33.68 2.25 45.67
N LEU A 7 33.64 3.53 46.05
CA LEU A 7 32.66 4.50 45.52
C LEU A 7 32.91 4.87 44.05
N ILE A 8 34.18 4.90 43.62
CA ILE A 8 34.58 5.20 42.22
C ILE A 8 34.27 4.01 41.29
N LEU A 9 34.43 2.77 41.76
CA LEU A 9 34.08 1.58 40.98
C LEU A 9 32.55 1.41 40.80
N LEU A 10 31.75 1.82 41.79
CA LEU A 10 30.28 1.80 41.68
C LEU A 10 29.74 2.84 40.68
N SER A 11 30.41 3.99 40.55
CA SER A 11 29.98 5.08 39.66
C SER A 11 30.34 4.81 38.19
N ILE A 12 31.44 4.09 37.92
CA ILE A 12 31.78 3.63 36.57
C ILE A 12 30.84 2.50 36.11
N ALA A 13 30.39 1.63 37.01
CA ALA A 13 29.44 0.57 36.70
C ALA A 13 28.04 1.10 36.32
N MET A 14 27.57 2.19 36.93
CA MET A 14 26.27 2.81 36.58
C MET A 14 26.29 3.53 35.22
N LEU A 15 27.43 4.08 34.80
CA LEU A 15 27.60 4.71 33.49
C LEU A 15 27.59 3.68 32.34
N ALA A 16 28.07 2.46 32.58
CA ALA A 16 28.04 1.38 31.59
C ALA A 16 26.63 0.81 31.32
N PHE A 17 25.71 0.88 32.30
CA PHE A 17 24.32 0.45 32.12
C PHE A 17 23.42 1.51 31.45
N GLY A 18 23.80 2.80 31.48
CA GLY A 18 23.04 3.86 30.81
C GLY A 18 23.19 3.88 29.28
N ALA A 19 24.26 3.29 28.74
CA ALA A 19 24.54 3.27 27.31
C ALA A 19 23.89 2.10 26.55
N LEU A 20 23.37 1.09 27.25
CA LEU A 20 22.73 -0.09 26.65
C LEU A 20 21.19 0.03 26.55
N GLY A 21 20.60 1.10 27.08
CA GLY A 21 19.15 1.29 27.15
C GLY A 21 18.53 2.16 26.06
N CYS A 22 19.33 2.67 25.11
CA CYS A 22 18.82 3.45 23.98
C CYS A 22 18.73 2.53 22.75
N GLU A 23 17.84 1.52 22.79
CA GLU A 23 17.45 0.89 21.53
C GLU A 23 16.81 1.96 20.66
N GLU A 24 17.37 2.24 19.48
CA GLU A 24 16.70 3.06 18.48
C GLU A 24 15.30 2.49 18.25
N TYR A 25 14.29 3.29 18.59
CA TYR A 25 12.91 2.99 18.23
C TYR A 25 12.84 2.79 16.72
N GLY A 26 12.22 1.68 16.29
CA GLY A 26 12.07 1.43 14.86
C GLY A 26 11.20 2.48 14.19
N LYS A 27 11.32 2.56 12.87
CA LYS A 27 10.59 3.49 12.01
C LYS A 27 9.37 2.80 11.41
N VAL A 28 8.40 3.60 10.99
CA VAL A 28 7.16 3.13 10.38
C VAL A 28 7.01 3.76 9.02
N ASP A 29 6.87 2.92 8.00
CA ASP A 29 6.43 3.34 6.68
C ASP A 29 4.97 2.94 6.49
N GLN A 30 4.26 3.72 5.70
CA GLN A 30 2.93 3.39 5.22
C GLN A 30 2.85 3.71 3.74
N GLY A 31 2.17 2.86 2.96
CA GLY A 31 2.00 3.16 1.55
C GLY A 31 1.36 2.04 0.75
N ARG A 32 1.34 2.27 -0.56
CA ARG A 32 0.65 1.45 -1.54
C ARG A 32 1.53 0.34 -2.08
N VAL A 33 1.02 -0.89 -2.08
CA VAL A 33 1.71 -2.05 -2.65
C VAL A 33 1.65 -2.04 -4.17
N ILE A 34 2.82 -1.98 -4.81
CA ILE A 34 2.99 -2.02 -6.26
C ILE A 34 3.62 -3.32 -6.77
N ALA A 35 4.23 -4.11 -5.88
CA ALA A 35 4.67 -5.47 -6.19
C ALA A 35 4.69 -6.33 -4.92
N PHE A 36 4.43 -7.63 -5.08
CA PHE A 36 4.47 -8.61 -3.99
C PHE A 36 4.93 -9.95 -4.56
N ASP A 37 6.01 -10.50 -3.99
CA ASP A 37 6.53 -11.82 -4.31
C ASP A 37 6.35 -12.70 -3.08
N LYS A 38 5.39 -13.62 -3.17
CA LYS A 38 5.03 -14.52 -2.06
C LYS A 38 6.13 -15.53 -1.76
N GLU A 39 6.83 -16.00 -2.79
CA GLU A 39 7.87 -17.03 -2.68
C GLU A 39 9.13 -16.44 -2.05
N LYS A 40 9.53 -15.24 -2.48
CA LYS A 40 10.65 -14.50 -1.89
C LYS A 40 10.28 -13.77 -0.60
N ALA A 41 8.99 -13.79 -0.23
CA ALA A 41 8.43 -13.02 0.87
C ALA A 41 8.87 -11.55 0.84
N THR A 42 8.70 -10.89 -0.30
CA THR A 42 9.03 -9.46 -0.46
C THR A 42 7.84 -8.64 -0.90
N VAL A 43 7.78 -7.39 -0.44
CA VAL A 43 6.77 -6.41 -0.85
C VAL A 43 7.46 -5.13 -1.29
N THR A 44 7.00 -4.52 -2.38
CA THR A 44 7.46 -3.20 -2.83
C THR A 44 6.32 -2.20 -2.72
N VAL A 45 6.62 -1.07 -2.10
CA VAL A 45 5.64 -0.02 -1.79
C VAL A 45 6.09 1.34 -2.30
N ILE A 46 5.12 2.17 -2.69
CA ILE A 46 5.31 3.62 -2.78
C ILE A 46 4.77 4.22 -1.50
N GLU A 47 5.61 4.93 -0.76
CA GLU A 47 5.25 5.53 0.52
C GLU A 47 4.17 6.61 0.32
N ASP A 48 3.20 6.62 1.22
CA ASP A 48 2.24 7.70 1.38
C ASP A 48 2.85 8.78 2.27
N LYS A 49 3.20 9.91 1.67
CA LYS A 49 3.80 11.06 2.35
C LYS A 49 2.93 11.59 3.50
N ASN A 50 1.60 11.47 3.38
CA ASN A 50 0.66 11.97 4.38
C ASN A 50 0.40 10.95 5.50
N MET A 51 0.78 9.68 5.31
CA MET A 51 0.39 8.56 6.17
C MET A 51 -1.13 8.50 6.42
N GLU A 52 -1.94 8.90 5.45
CA GLU A 52 -3.40 8.97 5.53
C GLU A 52 -4.07 8.22 4.35
N PRO A 53 -4.54 6.96 4.56
CA PRO A 53 -5.10 6.14 3.47
C PRO A 53 -6.33 6.74 2.78
N SER A 54 -7.09 7.59 3.49
CA SER A 54 -8.23 8.35 2.96
C SER A 54 -7.81 9.41 1.95
N ASN A 55 -6.64 10.02 2.13
CA ASN A 55 -6.12 11.10 1.30
C ASN A 55 -4.59 10.99 1.08
N PRO A 56 -4.14 9.95 0.37
CA PRO A 56 -2.73 9.64 0.26
C PRO A 56 -2.01 10.49 -0.79
N ASP A 57 -0.71 10.67 -0.58
CA ASP A 57 0.22 11.28 -1.53
C ASP A 57 1.37 10.32 -1.85
N TYR A 58 1.29 9.67 -3.02
CA TYR A 58 2.28 8.71 -3.53
C TYR A 58 3.37 9.36 -4.38
N SER A 59 3.79 10.58 -4.05
CA SER A 59 4.86 11.29 -4.78
C SER A 59 6.29 10.84 -4.41
N ILE A 60 6.46 9.98 -3.41
CA ILE A 60 7.77 9.53 -2.93
C ILE A 60 8.32 8.43 -3.85
N LEU A 61 9.33 8.75 -4.65
CA LEU A 61 10.10 7.82 -5.46
C LEU A 61 11.58 7.81 -5.01
N PRO A 62 12.32 6.70 -5.21
CA PRO A 62 11.87 5.43 -5.79
C PRO A 62 10.98 4.62 -4.83
N PRO A 63 10.26 3.59 -5.32
CA PRO A 63 9.58 2.63 -4.44
C PRO A 63 10.58 1.90 -3.54
N HIS A 64 10.12 1.46 -2.37
CA HIS A 64 10.93 0.74 -1.40
C HIS A 64 10.50 -0.73 -1.30
N THR A 65 11.46 -1.64 -1.37
CA THR A 65 11.23 -3.08 -1.21
C THR A 65 11.62 -3.54 0.19
N TYR A 66 10.78 -4.38 0.78
CA TYR A 66 10.99 -4.98 2.10
C TYR A 66 10.91 -6.50 2.03
N THR A 67 11.81 -7.18 2.73
CA THR A 67 11.60 -8.59 3.13
C THR A 67 10.57 -8.64 4.25
N LEU A 68 9.62 -9.56 4.17
CA LEU A 68 8.57 -9.76 5.15
C LEU A 68 9.03 -10.65 6.30
N PRO A 69 8.50 -10.45 7.51
CA PRO A 69 8.77 -11.33 8.65
C PRO A 69 8.24 -12.75 8.39
N THR A 70 8.95 -13.73 8.94
CA THR A 70 8.60 -15.15 8.85
C THR A 70 7.53 -15.56 9.84
N GLU A 71 7.51 -14.93 11.02
CA GLU A 71 6.57 -15.24 12.09
C GLU A 71 5.17 -14.73 11.73
N PRO A 72 4.13 -15.61 11.76
CA PRO A 72 2.76 -15.21 11.42
C PRO A 72 2.21 -14.09 12.31
N ILE A 73 2.66 -13.97 13.56
CA ILE A 73 2.20 -12.92 14.48
C ILE A 73 2.66 -11.51 14.06
N ASP A 74 3.80 -11.42 13.37
CA ASP A 74 4.35 -10.16 12.88
C ASP A 74 3.97 -9.89 11.41
N ARG A 75 3.21 -10.81 10.79
CA ARG A 75 2.78 -10.75 9.39
C ARG A 75 1.26 -10.76 9.26
N GLY A 76 0.70 -9.62 8.89
CA GLY A 76 -0.70 -9.51 8.48
C GLY A 76 -1.00 -10.21 7.16
N ALA A 77 -2.25 -10.09 6.70
CA ALA A 77 -2.70 -10.71 5.45
C ALA A 77 -1.86 -10.29 4.25
N ASP A 78 -1.58 -11.23 3.35
CA ASP A 78 -0.85 -10.96 2.10
C ASP A 78 -1.52 -9.79 1.33
N PRO A 79 -0.74 -8.84 0.80
CA PRO A 79 -1.28 -7.68 0.10
C PRO A 79 -1.69 -8.02 -1.33
N LYS A 80 -2.64 -7.23 -1.83
CA LYS A 80 -2.97 -7.16 -3.24
C LYS A 80 -2.14 -6.07 -3.93
N ILE A 81 -1.66 -6.37 -5.12
CA ILE A 81 -0.88 -5.44 -5.95
C ILE A 81 -1.83 -4.53 -6.73
N GLY A 82 -1.46 -3.26 -6.89
CA GLY A 82 -2.09 -2.41 -7.89
C GLY A 82 -1.30 -1.14 -8.19
N LEU A 83 -1.22 -0.77 -9.47
CA LEU A 83 -0.36 0.33 -9.93
C LEU A 83 -1.08 1.68 -10.02
N ARG A 84 -2.41 1.72 -9.86
CA ARG A 84 -3.16 2.97 -9.89
C ARG A 84 -2.90 3.77 -8.62
N MET A 85 -2.31 4.93 -8.76
CA MET A 85 -2.02 5.87 -7.68
C MET A 85 -3.17 6.86 -7.47
N LYS A 86 -3.81 7.31 -8.55
CA LYS A 86 -4.93 8.25 -8.50
C LYS A 86 -5.90 8.03 -9.65
N LEU A 87 -7.18 8.27 -9.40
CA LEU A 87 -8.21 8.44 -10.43
C LEU A 87 -8.92 9.75 -10.13
N ASP A 88 -8.96 10.64 -11.12
CA ASP A 88 -9.61 11.94 -11.06
C ASP A 88 -10.56 12.07 -12.26
N VAL A 89 -11.84 11.75 -12.04
CA VAL A 89 -12.86 11.72 -13.10
C VAL A 89 -13.27 13.12 -13.55
N GLU A 90 -13.08 14.13 -12.69
CA GLU A 90 -13.42 15.52 -12.99
C GLU A 90 -12.37 16.16 -13.87
N LYS A 91 -11.09 15.96 -13.52
CA LYS A 91 -9.95 16.41 -14.33
C LYS A 91 -9.61 15.44 -15.47
N LYS A 92 -10.32 14.31 -15.56
CA LYS A 92 -10.19 13.30 -16.62
C LYS A 92 -8.75 12.80 -16.80
N TYR A 93 -8.11 12.43 -15.69
CA TYR A 93 -6.84 11.70 -15.74
C TYR A 93 -6.80 10.57 -14.71
N ILE A 94 -5.89 9.64 -14.97
CA ILE A 94 -5.49 8.58 -14.05
C ILE A 94 -3.97 8.67 -13.86
N LYS A 95 -3.51 8.52 -12.62
CA LYS A 95 -2.07 8.41 -12.32
C LYS A 95 -1.74 6.97 -12.02
N ILE A 96 -0.74 6.42 -12.71
CA ILE A 96 -0.23 5.07 -12.47
C ILE A 96 1.26 5.11 -12.16
N PHE A 97 1.77 4.05 -11.52
CA PHE A 97 3.19 3.76 -11.51
C PHE A 97 3.51 2.79 -12.65
N ASN A 98 4.44 3.14 -13.53
CA ASN A 98 4.87 2.27 -14.61
C ASN A 98 6.14 1.52 -14.21
N PRO A 99 6.08 0.19 -14.02
CA PRO A 99 7.24 -0.59 -13.55
C PRO A 99 8.37 -0.67 -14.58
N ASN A 100 8.09 -0.43 -15.87
CA ASN A 100 9.11 -0.46 -16.92
C ASN A 100 9.96 0.81 -16.91
N THR A 101 9.33 1.98 -16.67
CA THR A 101 10.01 3.28 -16.62
C THR A 101 10.40 3.69 -15.21
N GLN A 102 9.92 2.98 -14.19
CA GLN A 102 10.08 3.30 -12.76
C GLN A 102 9.58 4.71 -12.40
N ALA A 103 8.56 5.20 -13.11
CA ALA A 103 8.05 6.55 -12.99
C ALA A 103 6.53 6.59 -12.73
N LEU A 104 6.08 7.73 -12.22
CA LEU A 104 4.66 8.07 -12.15
C LEU A 104 4.23 8.69 -13.48
N GLU A 105 3.19 8.12 -14.08
CA GLU A 105 2.65 8.58 -15.35
C GLU A 105 1.22 9.08 -15.15
N GLU A 106 0.94 10.29 -15.62
CA GLU A 106 -0.41 10.85 -15.68
C GLU A 106 -0.97 10.65 -17.08
N LEU A 107 -2.02 9.82 -17.18
CA LEU A 107 -2.64 9.47 -18.44
C LEU A 107 -3.98 10.20 -18.58
N PRO A 108 -4.25 10.86 -19.71
CA PRO A 108 -5.58 11.38 -19.99
C PRO A 108 -6.55 10.19 -20.12
N ILE A 109 -7.79 10.38 -19.63
CA ILE A 109 -8.85 9.38 -19.77
C ILE A 109 -10.07 9.96 -20.47
N THR A 110 -10.72 9.15 -21.29
CA THR A 110 -12.02 9.47 -21.86
C THR A 110 -13.09 8.76 -21.03
N ILE A 111 -13.91 9.52 -20.32
CA ILE A 111 -15.00 8.98 -19.52
C ILE A 111 -16.11 8.47 -20.44
N VAL A 112 -16.48 7.19 -20.28
CA VAL A 112 -17.60 6.55 -21.00
C VAL A 112 -18.85 6.53 -20.12
N ASP A 113 -18.69 6.16 -18.85
CA ASP A 113 -19.77 6.14 -17.85
C ASP A 113 -19.21 6.38 -16.45
N VAL A 114 -19.96 7.08 -15.58
CA VAL A 114 -19.63 7.27 -14.16
C VAL A 114 -20.91 7.16 -13.34
N GLN A 115 -20.92 6.21 -12.42
CA GLN A 115 -21.98 6.03 -11.43
C GLN A 115 -21.41 6.30 -10.04
N LYS A 116 -21.95 7.32 -9.37
CA LYS A 116 -21.57 7.74 -8.01
C LYS A 116 -22.49 7.09 -6.98
N ASP A 117 -22.12 7.23 -5.71
CA ASP A 117 -22.86 6.71 -4.55
C ASP A 117 -23.07 5.18 -4.56
N ILE A 118 -22.13 4.46 -5.18
CA ILE A 118 -22.13 3.00 -5.26
C ILE A 118 -21.43 2.41 -4.02
N ALA A 119 -22.23 1.96 -3.05
CA ALA A 119 -21.75 1.23 -1.89
C ALA A 119 -21.21 -0.17 -2.25
N LYS A 120 -20.43 -0.77 -1.35
CA LYS A 120 -19.73 -2.06 -1.57
C LYS A 120 -20.67 -3.26 -1.73
N ASP A 121 -21.90 -3.14 -1.26
CA ASP A 121 -22.98 -4.14 -1.29
C ASP A 121 -23.99 -3.85 -2.41
N HIS A 122 -23.75 -2.82 -3.21
CA HIS A 122 -24.61 -2.46 -4.33
C HIS A 122 -24.61 -3.58 -5.40
N PRO A 123 -25.77 -3.95 -6.00
CA PRO A 123 -25.85 -5.06 -6.96
C PRO A 123 -24.94 -4.94 -8.20
N LEU A 124 -24.49 -3.73 -8.52
CA LEU A 124 -23.54 -3.50 -9.61
C LEU A 124 -22.13 -4.03 -9.29
N VAL A 125 -21.75 -4.09 -8.01
CA VAL A 125 -20.40 -4.44 -7.55
C VAL A 125 -20.38 -5.63 -6.60
N PHE A 126 -21.54 -6.12 -6.18
CA PHE A 126 -21.70 -7.28 -5.30
C PHE A 126 -22.74 -8.25 -5.87
N ASP A 127 -22.39 -9.53 -5.92
CA ASP A 127 -23.27 -10.64 -6.28
C ASP A 127 -23.84 -11.21 -4.97
N LYS A 128 -25.14 -10.94 -4.72
CA LYS A 128 -25.83 -11.38 -3.51
C LYS A 128 -26.00 -12.89 -3.45
N ASP A 129 -26.22 -13.54 -4.60
CA ASP A 129 -26.45 -14.98 -4.68
C ASP A 129 -25.17 -15.75 -4.36
N LYS A 130 -24.01 -15.22 -4.80
CA LYS A 130 -22.68 -15.77 -4.47
C LYS A 130 -22.08 -15.22 -3.18
N ASN A 131 -22.75 -14.27 -2.54
CA ASN A 131 -22.23 -13.53 -1.37
C ASN A 131 -20.78 -13.02 -1.59
N ALA A 132 -20.50 -12.46 -2.79
CA ALA A 132 -19.15 -12.11 -3.21
C ALA A 132 -19.11 -10.80 -4.00
N ALA A 133 -18.03 -10.04 -3.83
CA ALA A 133 -17.77 -8.86 -4.67
C ALA A 133 -17.50 -9.29 -6.12
N LYS A 134 -18.01 -8.53 -7.08
CA LYS A 134 -17.68 -8.72 -8.49
C LYS A 134 -16.21 -8.37 -8.74
N LYS A 135 -15.59 -9.06 -9.69
CA LYS A 135 -14.20 -8.82 -10.07
C LYS A 135 -14.10 -7.50 -10.84
N PHE A 136 -13.18 -6.65 -10.41
CA PHE A 136 -12.74 -5.45 -11.11
C PHE A 136 -11.20 -5.41 -11.09
N PRO A 137 -10.55 -4.79 -12.08
CA PRO A 137 -11.14 -4.10 -13.24
C PRO A 137 -11.73 -5.08 -14.26
N LEU A 138 -12.61 -4.57 -15.12
CA LEU A 138 -13.05 -5.25 -16.33
C LEU A 138 -12.41 -4.51 -17.51
N VAL A 139 -11.53 -5.18 -18.25
CA VAL A 139 -10.85 -4.61 -19.42
C VAL A 139 -11.49 -5.22 -20.67
N ASP A 140 -12.15 -4.39 -21.48
CA ASP A 140 -12.72 -4.76 -22.77
C ASP A 140 -11.79 -4.25 -23.87
N GLN A 141 -11.01 -5.16 -24.46
CA GLN A 141 -10.03 -4.86 -25.50
C GLN A 141 -10.68 -4.44 -26.82
N ASP A 142 -11.87 -4.96 -27.12
CA ASP A 142 -12.58 -4.67 -28.38
C ASP A 142 -13.22 -3.29 -28.32
N LYS A 143 -13.86 -2.95 -27.20
CA LYS A 143 -14.45 -1.62 -26.97
C LYS A 143 -13.45 -0.59 -26.51
N LYS A 144 -12.20 -1.00 -26.20
CA LYS A 144 -11.16 -0.15 -25.62
C LYS A 144 -11.69 0.58 -24.38
N THR A 145 -12.25 -0.16 -23.44
CA THR A 145 -12.74 0.39 -22.17
C THR A 145 -12.24 -0.39 -20.97
N ILE A 146 -12.15 0.31 -19.85
CA ILE A 146 -11.77 -0.22 -18.55
C ILE A 146 -12.85 0.22 -17.56
N THR A 147 -13.50 -0.74 -16.92
CA THR A 147 -14.45 -0.49 -15.84
C THR A 147 -13.82 -0.82 -14.50
N ILE A 148 -13.80 0.12 -13.57
CA ILE A 148 -13.28 -0.08 -12.21
C ILE A 148 -14.27 0.38 -11.15
N TYR A 149 -14.31 -0.36 -10.05
CA TYR A 149 -14.96 0.09 -8.82
C TYR A 149 -13.93 0.73 -7.88
N SER A 150 -14.26 1.91 -7.38
CA SER A 150 -13.48 2.63 -6.36
C SER A 150 -14.27 2.67 -5.06
N GLY A 151 -14.00 1.73 -4.15
CA GLY A 151 -14.68 1.66 -2.86
C GLY A 151 -14.50 2.93 -2.02
N ARG A 152 -13.30 3.51 -2.00
CA ARG A 152 -13.00 4.77 -1.29
C ARG A 152 -13.82 5.95 -1.81
N GLN A 153 -13.96 6.06 -3.13
CA GLN A 153 -14.73 7.15 -3.75
C GLN A 153 -16.20 6.78 -3.98
N LYS A 154 -16.64 5.58 -3.56
CA LYS A 154 -17.98 5.01 -3.79
C LYS A 154 -18.48 5.22 -5.22
N MET A 155 -17.64 4.89 -6.22
CA MET A 155 -18.01 5.06 -7.62
C MET A 155 -17.66 3.83 -8.47
N LEU A 156 -18.47 3.57 -9.48
CA LEU A 156 -18.19 2.67 -10.58
C LEU A 156 -17.96 3.54 -11.83
N VAL A 157 -16.79 3.41 -12.46
CA VAL A 157 -16.44 4.23 -13.63
C VAL A 157 -15.99 3.33 -14.77
N THR A 158 -16.45 3.66 -15.98
CA THR A 158 -15.95 3.10 -17.23
C THR A 158 -15.27 4.22 -18.01
N PHE A 159 -14.02 4.01 -18.40
CA PHE A 159 -13.22 4.98 -19.14
C PHE A 159 -12.34 4.29 -20.17
N SER A 160 -11.80 5.07 -21.10
CA SER A 160 -10.78 4.65 -22.05
C SER A 160 -9.47 5.39 -21.77
N VAL A 161 -8.36 4.79 -22.18
CA VAL A 161 -6.98 5.31 -22.08
C VAL A 161 -6.34 5.31 -23.48
N PRO A 162 -5.17 5.93 -23.68
CA PRO A 162 -4.44 5.78 -24.95
C PRO A 162 -4.15 4.31 -25.27
N GLU A 163 -4.13 3.96 -26.56
CA GLU A 163 -4.12 2.57 -27.02
C GLU A 163 -2.92 1.76 -26.51
N GLU A 164 -1.77 2.40 -26.40
CA GLU A 164 -0.52 1.79 -25.95
C GLU A 164 -0.61 1.21 -24.52
N TYR A 165 -1.56 1.67 -23.70
CA TYR A 165 -1.73 1.19 -22.32
C TYR A 165 -2.66 -0.02 -22.20
N PHE A 166 -3.42 -0.39 -23.24
CA PHE A 166 -4.31 -1.57 -23.18
C PHE A 166 -3.55 -2.90 -23.10
N GLY A 167 -2.26 -2.91 -23.46
CA GLY A 167 -1.38 -4.07 -23.26
C GLY A 167 -0.90 -4.27 -21.82
N MET A 168 -1.17 -3.32 -20.92
CA MET A 168 -0.78 -3.42 -19.53
C MET A 168 -1.67 -4.43 -18.77
N PRO A 169 -1.13 -5.11 -17.75
CA PRO A 169 -1.89 -6.11 -16.99
C PRO A 169 -3.04 -5.47 -16.20
N GLU A 170 -4.10 -6.25 -15.92
CA GLU A 170 -5.31 -5.77 -15.22
C GLU A 170 -4.99 -5.00 -13.92
N TYR A 171 -4.06 -5.51 -13.10
CA TYR A 171 -3.68 -4.89 -11.83
C TYR A 171 -3.10 -3.47 -11.99
N THR A 172 -2.75 -3.04 -13.20
CA THR A 172 -2.38 -1.64 -13.50
C THR A 172 -3.47 -0.67 -13.08
N TRP A 173 -4.72 -1.04 -13.31
CA TRP A 173 -5.90 -0.22 -13.06
C TRP A 173 -6.42 -0.36 -11.62
N GLU A 174 -5.88 -1.31 -10.86
CA GLU A 174 -6.22 -1.53 -9.46
C GLU A 174 -5.52 -0.57 -8.53
N ALA A 175 -6.21 -0.20 -7.45
CA ALA A 175 -5.55 0.31 -6.27
C ALA A 175 -4.96 -0.88 -5.51
N GLY A 176 -3.64 -0.89 -5.33
CA GLY A 176 -2.98 -1.82 -4.42
C GLY A 176 -3.45 -1.63 -2.99
N ASP A 177 -3.24 -2.65 -2.16
CA ASP A 177 -3.52 -2.53 -0.73
C ASP A 177 -2.57 -1.51 -0.10
N GLU A 178 -3.10 -0.73 0.84
CA GLU A 178 -2.32 0.04 1.80
C GLU A 178 -1.77 -0.87 2.89
N VAL A 179 -0.48 -0.70 3.19
CA VAL A 179 0.24 -1.46 4.21
C VAL A 179 0.99 -0.53 5.16
N ARG A 180 1.24 -1.02 6.37
CA ARG A 180 2.12 -0.39 7.36
C ARG A 180 3.27 -1.33 7.70
N ILE A 181 4.48 -0.81 7.66
CA ILE A 181 5.72 -1.58 7.81
C ILE A 181 6.54 -0.97 8.94
N TYR A 182 6.75 -1.73 10.01
CA TYR A 182 7.67 -1.36 11.08
C TYR A 182 9.03 -1.99 10.82
N TRP A 183 10.10 -1.21 10.90
CA TRP A 183 11.45 -1.66 10.60
C TRP A 183 12.50 -0.98 11.49
N LYS A 184 13.58 -1.70 11.82
CA LYS A 184 14.80 -1.12 12.41
C LYS A 184 15.89 -0.94 11.35
N GLU A 185 15.92 -1.81 10.34
CA GLU A 185 16.79 -1.72 9.17
C GLU A 185 15.93 -1.52 7.91
N LYS A 186 16.17 -0.46 7.13
CA LYS A 186 15.40 -0.17 5.91
C LYS A 186 15.52 -1.36 4.96
N GLY A 187 14.40 -1.81 4.39
CA GLY A 187 14.34 -2.99 3.55
C GLY A 187 14.11 -4.31 4.29
N LYS A 188 14.08 -4.31 5.63
CA LYS A 188 13.70 -5.49 6.44
C LYS A 188 12.55 -5.16 7.37
N ALA A 189 11.37 -5.68 7.07
CA ALA A 189 10.21 -5.50 7.92
C ALA A 189 10.34 -6.36 9.18
N LEU A 190 10.27 -5.72 10.34
CA LEU A 190 10.06 -6.41 11.62
C LEU A 190 8.59 -6.73 11.82
N ARG A 191 7.68 -5.84 11.40
CA ARG A 191 6.25 -6.11 11.32
C ARG A 191 5.67 -5.60 10.02
N PHE A 192 4.77 -6.38 9.46
CA PHE A 192 4.02 -6.04 8.26
C PHE A 192 2.53 -6.14 8.54
N MET A 193 1.78 -5.07 8.28
CA MET A 193 0.34 -5.04 8.45
C MET A 193 -0.35 -4.57 7.17
N ASN A 194 -1.31 -5.34 6.69
CA ASN A 194 -2.18 -4.93 5.60
C ASN A 194 -3.39 -4.17 6.16
N ILE A 195 -3.26 -2.86 6.24
CA ILE A 195 -4.29 -1.98 6.82
C ILE A 195 -5.54 -1.83 5.93
N SER A 196 -5.49 -2.31 4.68
CA SER A 196 -6.68 -2.41 3.82
C SER A 196 -7.57 -3.60 4.18
N LYS A 197 -7.00 -4.63 4.81
CA LYS A 197 -7.71 -5.86 5.22
C LYS A 197 -7.88 -5.96 6.74
N THR A 198 -7.10 -5.21 7.52
CA THR A 198 -7.24 -5.14 8.96
C THR A 198 -8.33 -4.14 9.33
N ASP A 199 -9.45 -4.65 9.84
CA ASP A 199 -10.47 -3.82 10.46
C ASP A 199 -10.02 -3.43 11.88
N ILE A 200 -9.32 -2.30 11.99
CA ILE A 200 -8.87 -1.77 13.29
C ILE A 200 -10.03 -1.34 14.22
N PHE A 201 -11.28 -1.37 13.72
CA PHE A 201 -12.48 -1.05 14.50
C PHE A 201 -13.22 -2.30 15.01
N LYS A 202 -12.80 -3.51 14.61
CA LYS A 202 -13.21 -4.74 15.30
C LYS A 202 -12.45 -4.86 16.61
N LYS A 203 -13.05 -4.34 17.68
CA LYS A 203 -12.77 -4.75 19.06
C LYS A 203 -13.33 -6.15 19.32
#